data_AF-A0A1Q6RGI5-F1
#
_entry.id   AF-A0A1Q6RGI5-F1
#
_cell.length_a   1.000
_cell.length_b   1.000
_cell.length_c   1.000
_cell.angle_alpha   90.00
_cell.angle_beta   90.00
_cell.angle_gamma   90.00
#
_symmetry.space_group_name_H-M   'P 1'
#
loop_
_entity.id
_entity.type
_entity.pdbx_description
1 polymer ?
#
loop_
_entity_poly.entity_id
_entity_poly.type
_entity_poly.pdbx_seq_one_letter_code
_entity_poly.pdbx_strand_id
1 'polypeptide(L)'
;MKTGASYLRYAAAAVFLAAAAWTLAFFIGREQSPETVRAERAEVRISIVAEGTVWRRETVLVCDDAGAYLAHKPGDRVSGGSVIAVENSVLDDYLTHLELSGGAQPDKGEMRGLTYAPEAGIFSTFVDGLEACSLEEVSSAEPFIPQGAVGKIVSGGWYFIAETPETDKLRRGMSVTVSLPDEVSATVISAENGKAVLRCRDGLEDVVNTRRAAFRITVSEAQGIKIPDKALHRDGDGAFVYVLRAGIAERCKADILHTGDGYVLVREGEIREGMQIIIDSY
;
A
#
# COMPACT_ATOMS: atom_id res chain seq x y z
N MET A 1 -72.01 -64.62 -11.01
CA MET A 1 -70.92 -64.14 -11.90
C MET A 1 -70.53 -62.73 -11.48
N LYS A 2 -69.22 -62.50 -11.23
CA LYS A 2 -68.52 -61.19 -11.15
C LYS A 2 -68.70 -60.28 -9.91
N THR A 3 -68.22 -60.71 -8.74
CA THR A 3 -67.93 -59.81 -7.58
C THR A 3 -66.44 -59.45 -7.44
N GLY A 4 -65.54 -60.18 -8.12
CA GLY A 4 -64.08 -59.98 -8.02
C GLY A 4 -63.50 -58.86 -8.89
N ALA A 5 -64.25 -58.38 -9.90
CA ALA A 5 -63.74 -57.36 -10.84
C ALA A 5 -63.78 -55.93 -10.29
N SER A 6 -64.59 -55.66 -9.25
CA SER A 6 -64.72 -54.32 -8.68
C SER A 6 -63.59 -54.00 -7.70
N TYR A 7 -63.19 -54.96 -6.87
CA TYR A 7 -62.09 -54.78 -5.90
C TYR A 7 -60.74 -54.55 -6.59
N LEU A 8 -60.49 -55.24 -7.70
CA LEU A 8 -59.26 -55.07 -8.48
C LEU A 8 -59.14 -53.64 -9.06
N ARG A 9 -60.27 -53.02 -9.43
CA ARG A 9 -60.31 -51.64 -9.96
C ARG A 9 -60.04 -50.61 -8.87
N TYR A 10 -60.59 -50.79 -7.67
CA TYR A 10 -60.33 -49.90 -6.55
C TYR A 10 -58.89 -50.03 -6.03
N ALA A 11 -58.36 -51.25 -5.97
CA ALA A 11 -56.96 -51.48 -5.59
C ALA A 11 -56.00 -50.87 -6.62
N ALA A 12 -56.26 -51.03 -7.92
CA ALA A 12 -55.45 -50.41 -8.97
C ALA A 12 -55.50 -48.88 -8.92
N ALA A 13 -56.67 -48.28 -8.67
CA ALA A 13 -56.82 -46.84 -8.50
C ALA A 13 -56.05 -46.31 -7.28
N ALA A 14 -56.06 -47.04 -6.15
CA ALA A 14 -55.33 -46.67 -4.95
C ALA A 14 -53.81 -46.70 -5.16
N VAL A 15 -53.29 -47.73 -5.84
CA VAL A 15 -51.86 -47.84 -6.18
C VAL A 15 -51.45 -46.72 -7.16
N PHE A 16 -52.30 -46.40 -8.13
CA PHE A 16 -52.03 -45.32 -9.08
C PHE A 16 -52.01 -43.95 -8.39
N LEU A 17 -52.94 -43.69 -7.47
CA LEU A 17 -52.96 -42.47 -6.66
C LEU A 17 -51.74 -42.38 -5.73
N ALA A 18 -51.34 -43.49 -5.11
CA ALA A 18 -50.13 -43.53 -4.29
C ALA A 18 -48.86 -43.28 -5.12
N ALA A 19 -48.78 -43.86 -6.32
CA ALA A 19 -47.69 -43.62 -7.25
C ALA A 19 -47.66 -42.17 -7.74
N ALA A 20 -48.83 -41.58 -8.06
CA ALA A 20 -48.95 -40.18 -8.48
C ALA A 20 -48.62 -39.20 -7.35
N ALA A 21 -49.02 -39.51 -6.11
CA ALA A 21 -48.65 -38.73 -4.93
C ALA A 21 -47.14 -38.84 -4.65
N TRP A 22 -46.55 -40.02 -4.80
CA TRP A 22 -45.12 -40.23 -4.63
C TRP A 22 -44.30 -39.54 -5.72
N THR A 23 -44.72 -39.59 -6.99
CA THR A 23 -44.05 -38.86 -8.07
C THR A 23 -44.22 -37.35 -7.90
N LEU A 24 -45.39 -36.86 -7.49
CA LEU A 24 -45.60 -35.45 -7.20
C LEU A 24 -44.72 -34.99 -6.03
N ALA A 25 -44.65 -35.76 -4.93
CA ALA A 25 -43.77 -35.47 -3.80
C ALA A 25 -42.28 -35.57 -4.17
N PHE A 26 -41.91 -36.50 -5.05
CA PHE A 26 -40.56 -36.66 -5.56
C PHE A 26 -40.14 -35.53 -6.52
N PHE A 27 -41.08 -34.99 -7.29
CA PHE A 27 -40.85 -33.82 -8.15
C PHE A 27 -40.85 -32.51 -7.35
N ILE A 28 -41.71 -32.36 -6.34
CA ILE A 28 -41.71 -31.21 -5.43
C ILE A 28 -40.45 -31.21 -4.55
N GLY A 29 -40.05 -32.39 -4.03
CA GLY A 29 -38.79 -32.56 -3.29
C GLY A 29 -37.53 -32.45 -4.15
N ARG A 30 -37.68 -32.24 -5.46
CA ARG A 30 -36.63 -31.93 -6.43
C ARG A 30 -36.53 -30.46 -6.77
N GLU A 31 -37.06 -29.56 -5.92
CA GLU A 31 -36.48 -28.22 -5.82
C GLU A 31 -34.98 -28.41 -5.56
N GLN A 32 -34.19 -28.26 -6.63
CA GLN A 32 -32.74 -28.28 -6.58
C GLN A 32 -32.35 -27.34 -5.45
N SER A 33 -31.66 -27.86 -4.43
CA SER A 33 -31.13 -27.01 -3.38
C SER A 33 -30.37 -25.88 -4.08
N PRO A 34 -30.68 -24.62 -3.75
CA PRO A 34 -30.12 -23.49 -4.48
C PRO A 34 -28.60 -23.62 -4.46
N GLU A 35 -27.96 -23.34 -5.60
CA GLU A 35 -26.51 -23.33 -5.65
C GLU A 35 -26.01 -22.25 -4.69
N THR A 36 -25.16 -22.63 -3.74
CA THR A 36 -24.62 -21.69 -2.76
C THR A 36 -23.10 -21.62 -2.83
N VAL A 37 -22.57 -20.44 -2.57
CA VAL A 37 -21.15 -20.22 -2.31
C VAL A 37 -20.96 -19.68 -0.91
N ARG A 38 -19.92 -20.17 -0.25
CA ARG A 38 -19.54 -19.71 1.08
C ARG A 38 -18.96 -18.31 0.97
N ALA A 39 -19.49 -17.40 1.77
CA ALA A 39 -18.99 -16.05 1.91
C ALA A 39 -17.63 -16.07 2.60
N GLU A 40 -16.61 -15.47 1.99
CA GLU A 40 -15.25 -15.46 2.52
C GLU A 40 -14.82 -14.03 2.82
N ARG A 41 -14.06 -13.85 3.90
CA ARG A 41 -13.42 -12.57 4.16
C ARG A 41 -12.30 -12.36 3.15
N ALA A 42 -12.28 -11.20 2.53
CA ALA A 42 -11.21 -10.82 1.62
C ALA A 42 -10.74 -9.40 1.90
N GLU A 43 -9.49 -9.17 1.58
CA GLU A 43 -8.87 -7.86 1.58
C GLU A 43 -8.51 -7.54 0.13
N VAL A 44 -8.90 -6.35 -0.33
CA VAL A 44 -8.56 -5.84 -1.64
C VAL A 44 -7.75 -4.56 -1.45
N ARG A 45 -6.49 -4.61 -1.90
CA ARG A 45 -5.63 -3.44 -2.01
C ARG A 45 -5.71 -2.90 -3.42
N ILE A 46 -6.20 -1.68 -3.56
CA ILE A 46 -6.11 -0.94 -4.82
C ILE A 46 -4.74 -0.28 -4.82
N SER A 47 -3.86 -0.80 -5.67
CA SER A 47 -2.50 -0.31 -5.78
C SER A 47 -2.13 0.02 -7.22
N ILE A 48 -1.30 1.03 -7.37
CA ILE A 48 -0.69 1.44 -8.63
C ILE A 48 0.78 1.04 -8.57
N VAL A 49 1.28 0.34 -9.58
CA VAL A 49 2.72 0.10 -9.72
C VAL A 49 3.29 1.22 -10.57
N ALA A 50 4.32 1.89 -10.07
CA ALA A 50 4.97 2.98 -10.77
C ALA A 50 6.49 2.86 -10.68
N GLU A 51 7.16 3.38 -11.70
CA GLU A 51 8.58 3.69 -11.62
C GLU A 51 8.74 5.20 -11.50
N GLY A 52 9.78 5.63 -10.79
CA GLY A 52 9.97 7.05 -10.60
C GLY A 52 11.31 7.45 -10.02
N THR A 53 11.49 8.76 -9.94
CA THR A 53 12.65 9.38 -9.32
C THR A 53 12.40 9.60 -7.83
N VAL A 54 13.37 9.25 -7.00
CA VAL A 54 13.40 9.52 -5.56
C VAL A 54 14.24 10.78 -5.33
N TRP A 55 13.56 11.89 -5.07
CA TRP A 55 14.19 13.17 -4.77
C TRP A 55 14.17 13.44 -3.27
N ARG A 56 15.22 14.09 -2.78
CA ARG A 56 15.34 14.56 -1.39
C ARG A 56 16.15 15.85 -1.40
N ARG A 57 16.07 16.63 -0.31
CA ARG A 57 16.98 17.76 -0.15
C ARG A 57 18.34 17.23 0.29
N GLU A 58 19.39 17.67 -0.38
CA GLU A 58 20.76 17.27 -0.12
C GLU A 58 21.65 18.49 -0.09
N THR A 59 22.49 18.58 0.94
CA THR A 59 23.49 19.64 1.05
C THR A 59 24.88 19.01 1.04
N VAL A 60 25.65 19.28 -0.01
CA VAL A 60 27.04 18.81 -0.14
C VAL A 60 27.92 19.49 0.90
N LEU A 61 28.79 18.72 1.52
CA LEU A 61 29.81 19.18 2.45
C LEU A 61 31.16 19.15 1.75
N VAL A 62 31.88 20.26 1.82
CA VAL A 62 33.18 20.45 1.17
C VAL A 62 34.23 20.72 2.24
N CYS A 63 35.37 20.04 2.12
CA CYS A 63 36.57 20.23 2.93
C CYS A 63 37.78 20.24 2.00
N ASP A 64 38.69 21.19 2.21
CA ASP A 64 39.85 21.39 1.32
C ASP A 64 40.92 20.29 1.48
N ASP A 65 40.88 19.53 2.58
CA ASP A 65 41.75 18.39 2.83
C ASP A 65 41.13 17.07 2.36
N ALA A 66 41.72 16.48 1.31
CA ALA A 66 41.29 15.21 0.72
C ALA A 66 41.42 14.00 1.66
N GLY A 67 42.20 14.12 2.74
CA GLY A 67 42.38 13.08 3.75
C GLY A 67 41.63 13.36 5.05
N ALA A 68 40.70 14.30 5.07
CA ALA A 68 40.02 14.73 6.30
C ALA A 68 39.40 13.56 7.07
N TYR A 69 39.53 13.60 8.39
CA TYR A 69 38.89 12.65 9.29
C TYR A 69 37.38 12.91 9.34
N LEU A 70 36.58 11.85 9.15
CA LEU A 70 35.12 11.93 9.27
C LEU A 70 34.68 11.54 10.68
N ALA A 71 34.02 12.46 11.37
CA ALA A 71 33.53 12.26 12.73
C ALA A 71 32.28 11.36 12.80
N HIS A 72 31.63 11.11 11.66
CA HIS A 72 30.40 10.32 11.53
C HIS A 72 30.53 9.29 10.40
N LYS A 73 29.78 8.19 10.53
CA LYS A 73 29.69 7.16 9.50
C LYS A 73 28.50 7.42 8.57
N PRO A 74 28.56 6.99 7.30
CA PRO A 74 27.38 7.01 6.43
C PRO A 74 26.20 6.29 7.08
N GLY A 75 25.03 6.93 7.07
CA GLY A 75 23.80 6.46 7.72
C GLY A 75 23.56 7.08 9.10
N ASP A 76 24.55 7.72 9.72
CA ASP A 76 24.37 8.38 11.02
C ASP A 76 23.40 9.57 10.89
N ARG A 77 22.50 9.70 11.87
CA ARG A 77 21.74 10.94 12.07
C ARG A 77 22.62 11.97 12.76
N VAL A 78 22.74 13.14 12.15
CA VAL A 78 23.54 14.26 12.68
C VAL A 78 22.66 15.45 13.01
N SER A 79 23.06 16.20 14.02
CA SER A 79 22.41 17.47 14.37
C SER A 79 23.00 18.61 13.55
N GLY A 80 22.21 19.65 13.31
CA GLY A 80 22.76 20.88 12.74
C GLY A 80 23.84 21.45 13.67
N GLY A 81 24.99 21.80 13.11
CA GLY A 81 26.16 22.27 13.85
C GLY A 81 27.11 21.17 14.33
N SER A 82 26.80 19.89 14.13
CA SER A 82 27.75 18.80 14.42
C SER A 82 28.97 18.85 13.49
N VAL A 83 30.15 18.53 14.01
CA VAL A 83 31.37 18.38 13.22
C VAL A 83 31.24 17.13 12.34
N ILE A 84 31.46 17.28 11.03
CA ILE A 84 31.39 16.18 10.06
C ILE A 84 32.77 15.78 9.57
N ALA A 85 33.59 16.76 9.16
CA ALA A 85 34.94 16.53 8.66
C ALA A 85 35.94 17.43 9.39
N VAL A 86 37.12 16.88 9.65
CA VAL A 86 38.22 17.50 10.39
C VAL A 86 39.46 17.43 9.51
N GLU A 87 40.03 18.59 9.14
CA GLU A 87 41.31 18.62 8.43
C GLU A 87 42.41 17.93 9.24
N ASN A 88 43.32 17.21 8.58
CA ASN A 88 44.41 16.49 9.25
C ASN A 88 45.33 17.43 10.04
N SER A 89 45.42 18.69 9.62
CA SER A 89 46.22 19.73 10.27
C SER A 89 45.75 20.04 11.71
N VAL A 90 44.48 19.82 12.02
CA VAL A 90 43.84 20.13 13.32
C VAL A 90 43.27 18.89 14.01
N LEU A 91 43.54 17.70 13.50
CA LEU A 91 42.98 16.45 14.01
C LEU A 91 43.39 16.18 15.47
N ASP A 92 44.67 16.36 15.81
CA ASP A 92 45.17 16.15 17.17
C ASP A 92 44.52 17.12 18.17
N ASP A 93 44.33 18.38 17.78
CA ASP A 93 43.67 19.40 18.60
C ASP A 93 42.19 19.05 18.80
N TYR A 94 41.51 18.59 17.75
CA TYR A 94 40.13 18.13 17.81
C TYR A 94 39.95 16.92 18.74
N LEU A 95 40.81 15.90 18.64
CA LEU A 95 40.76 14.73 19.51
C LEU A 95 41.05 15.13 20.97
N THR A 96 42.02 16.01 21.20
CA THR A 96 42.31 16.55 22.55
C THR A 96 41.10 17.31 23.11
N HIS A 97 40.42 18.10 22.29
CA HIS A 97 39.20 18.80 22.70
C HIS A 97 38.12 17.80 23.12
N LEU A 98 37.88 16.75 22.34
CA LEU A 98 36.90 15.71 22.68
C LEU A 98 37.25 15.04 24.01
N GLU A 99 38.51 14.73 24.26
CA GLU A 99 38.94 14.12 25.54
C GLU A 99 38.67 15.05 26.73
N LEU A 100 39.04 16.33 26.62
CA LEU A 100 38.87 17.32 27.69
C LEU A 100 37.40 17.68 27.96
N SER A 101 36.57 17.62 26.94
CA SER A 101 35.14 17.97 27.01
C SER A 101 34.23 16.77 27.30
N GLY A 102 34.79 15.57 27.50
CA GLY A 102 34.01 14.36 27.74
C GLY A 102 33.23 13.87 26.50
N GLY A 103 33.73 14.19 25.30
CA GLY A 103 33.16 13.81 24.01
C GLY A 103 32.26 14.87 23.37
N ALA A 104 32.16 16.06 23.94
CA ALA A 104 31.39 17.15 23.35
C ALA A 104 32.16 17.76 22.15
N GLN A 105 31.47 17.90 21.03
CA GLN A 105 32.05 18.55 19.85
C GLN A 105 32.23 20.05 20.08
N PRO A 106 33.27 20.68 19.50
CA PRO A 106 33.47 22.12 19.59
C PRO A 106 32.32 22.87 18.91
N ASP A 107 32.02 24.06 19.43
CA ASP A 107 30.97 24.91 18.87
C ASP A 107 31.40 25.46 17.50
N LYS A 108 30.43 25.74 16.64
CA LYS A 108 30.71 26.23 15.27
C LYS A 108 31.55 27.51 15.30
N GLY A 109 32.77 27.42 14.80
CA GLY A 109 33.71 28.55 14.68
C GLY A 109 34.72 28.64 15.82
N GLU A 110 34.65 27.77 16.83
CA GLU A 110 35.63 27.67 17.91
C GLU A 110 36.99 27.18 17.39
N MET A 111 36.99 26.20 16.48
CA MET A 111 38.18 25.65 15.85
C MET A 111 38.10 25.79 14.33
N ARG A 112 39.20 26.25 13.72
CA ARG A 112 39.37 26.32 12.26
C ARG A 112 39.70 24.93 11.69
N GLY A 113 39.45 24.72 10.39
CA GLY A 113 39.69 23.43 9.74
C GLY A 113 38.62 22.36 10.04
N LEU A 114 37.49 22.78 10.62
CA LEU A 114 36.33 21.91 10.86
C LEU A 114 35.19 22.23 9.89
N THR A 115 34.62 21.19 9.29
CA THR A 115 33.40 21.27 8.48
C THR A 115 32.21 20.81 9.32
N TYR A 116 31.17 21.63 9.39
CA TYR A 116 30.00 21.37 10.24
C TYR A 116 28.77 21.05 9.40
N ALA A 117 27.87 20.22 9.93
CA ALA A 117 26.57 19.96 9.36
C ALA A 117 25.75 21.26 9.31
N PRO A 118 25.28 21.71 8.14
CA PRO A 118 24.50 22.94 8.02
C PRO A 118 23.12 22.81 8.66
N GLU A 119 22.57 21.59 8.70
CA GLU A 119 21.27 21.26 9.24
C GLU A 119 21.25 19.81 9.77
N ALA A 120 20.18 19.47 10.50
CA ALA A 120 19.98 18.10 10.96
C ALA A 120 19.55 17.19 9.79
N GLY A 121 20.08 15.97 9.75
CA GLY A 121 19.79 15.04 8.66
C GLY A 121 20.57 13.74 8.77
N ILE A 122 20.59 13.00 7.66
CA ILE A 122 21.35 11.75 7.54
C ILE A 122 22.65 12.06 6.79
N PHE A 123 23.79 11.68 7.37
CA PHE A 123 25.08 11.82 6.70
C PHE A 123 25.29 10.70 5.68
N SER A 124 25.76 11.03 4.48
CA SER A 124 26.18 10.07 3.46
C SER A 124 27.46 10.55 2.80
N THR A 125 28.42 9.66 2.58
CA THR A 125 29.64 9.96 1.80
C THR A 125 29.41 9.84 0.29
N PHE A 126 28.25 9.35 -0.14
CA PHE A 126 27.92 9.20 -1.55
C PHE A 126 27.46 10.52 -2.15
N VAL A 127 28.33 11.18 -2.91
CA VAL A 127 28.02 12.40 -3.67
C VAL A 127 28.05 12.06 -5.15
N ASP A 128 26.89 12.17 -5.81
CA ASP A 128 26.74 11.79 -7.23
C ASP A 128 26.59 13.01 -8.16
N GLY A 129 26.62 14.21 -7.60
CA GLY A 129 26.57 15.46 -8.34
C GLY A 129 25.15 15.95 -8.66
N LEU A 130 24.12 15.25 -8.18
CA LEU A 130 22.72 15.65 -8.35
C LEU A 130 22.15 16.38 -7.12
N GLU A 131 22.96 16.64 -6.11
CA GLU A 131 22.53 17.24 -4.84
C GLU A 131 21.96 18.66 -5.00
N ALA A 132 22.41 19.41 -6.00
CA ALA A 132 21.93 20.77 -6.28
C ALA A 132 20.64 20.82 -7.11
N CYS A 133 20.11 19.67 -7.55
CA CYS A 133 18.97 19.62 -8.45
C CYS A 133 17.67 19.97 -7.73
N SER A 134 16.87 20.84 -8.34
CA SER A 134 15.50 21.06 -7.91
C SER A 134 14.61 19.83 -8.21
N LEU A 135 13.47 19.74 -7.52
CA LEU A 135 12.48 18.68 -7.75
C LEU A 135 11.99 18.62 -9.21
N GLU A 136 11.99 19.77 -9.89
CA GLU A 136 11.47 19.92 -11.25
C GLU A 136 12.51 19.52 -12.31
N GLU A 137 13.80 19.71 -12.02
CA GLU A 137 14.90 19.55 -12.97
C GLU A 137 15.66 18.23 -12.82
N VAL A 138 15.35 17.42 -11.79
CA VAL A 138 16.08 16.19 -11.45
C VAL A 138 16.20 15.20 -12.62
N SER A 139 15.25 15.20 -13.56
CA SER A 139 15.24 14.29 -14.71
C SER A 139 16.20 14.70 -15.85
N SER A 140 16.67 15.95 -15.87
CA SER A 140 17.50 16.51 -16.95
C SER A 140 18.80 17.16 -16.48
N ALA A 141 19.07 17.13 -15.17
CA ALA A 141 20.23 17.78 -14.60
C ALA A 141 21.53 17.06 -14.95
N GLU A 142 22.58 17.83 -15.19
CA GLU A 142 23.93 17.32 -15.38
C GLU A 142 24.63 17.17 -14.02
N PRO A 143 25.25 16.02 -13.72
CA PRO A 143 25.97 15.82 -12.48
C PRO A 143 27.16 16.78 -12.32
N PHE A 144 27.24 17.44 -11.16
CA PHE A 144 28.37 18.27 -10.79
C PHE A 144 28.80 17.98 -9.35
N ILE A 145 30.02 17.45 -9.18
CA ILE A 145 30.62 17.19 -7.87
C ILE A 145 31.62 18.31 -7.56
N PRO A 146 31.38 19.12 -6.52
CA PRO A 146 32.33 20.14 -6.07
C PRO A 146 33.68 19.51 -5.69
N GLN A 147 34.78 20.21 -5.99
CA GLN A 147 36.11 19.81 -5.49
C GLN A 147 36.12 19.82 -3.96
N GLY A 148 36.70 18.80 -3.35
CA GLY A 148 36.75 18.66 -1.88
C GLY A 148 35.46 18.14 -1.26
N ALA A 149 34.51 17.62 -2.05
CA ALA A 149 33.31 16.99 -1.51
C ALA A 149 33.67 15.79 -0.62
N VAL A 150 33.33 15.88 0.67
CA VAL A 150 33.56 14.83 1.68
C VAL A 150 32.30 14.03 1.99
N GLY A 151 31.14 14.54 1.57
CA GLY A 151 29.85 13.89 1.74
C GLY A 151 28.70 14.85 1.58
N LYS A 152 27.53 14.46 2.06
CA LYS A 152 26.30 15.26 2.06
C LYS A 152 25.44 15.00 3.27
N ILE A 153 24.60 15.98 3.59
CA ILE A 153 23.48 15.84 4.53
C ILE A 153 22.19 15.73 3.74
N VAL A 154 21.45 14.64 3.98
CA VAL A 154 20.11 14.42 3.44
C VAL A 154 19.07 14.89 4.47
N SER A 155 18.17 15.77 4.05
CA SER A 155 17.20 16.43 4.91
C SER A 155 15.83 16.60 4.23
N GLY A 156 14.83 17.06 4.99
CA GLY A 156 13.55 17.52 4.42
C GLY A 156 12.57 16.43 3.95
N GLY A 157 12.91 15.15 4.14
CA GLY A 157 12.11 14.01 3.72
C GLY A 157 12.33 13.62 2.26
N TRP A 158 11.44 12.75 1.75
CA TRP A 158 11.55 12.17 0.41
C TRP A 158 10.36 12.57 -0.46
N TYR A 159 10.63 12.75 -1.73
CA TYR A 159 9.65 12.99 -2.77
C TYR A 159 9.78 11.88 -3.82
N PHE A 160 8.68 11.19 -4.08
CA PHE A 160 8.60 10.20 -5.15
C PHE A 160 7.89 10.81 -6.33
N ILE A 161 8.61 10.93 -7.42
CA ILE A 161 8.10 11.42 -8.70
C ILE A 161 7.78 10.20 -9.55
N ALA A 162 6.54 9.73 -9.45
CA ALA A 162 6.03 8.57 -10.16
C ALA A 162 5.55 8.93 -11.57
N GLU A 163 5.97 8.15 -12.55
CA GLU A 163 5.37 8.16 -13.89
C GLU A 163 4.28 7.07 -13.93
N THR A 164 3.02 7.47 -14.06
CA THR A 164 1.89 6.54 -14.08
C THR A 164 0.71 7.10 -14.88
N PRO A 165 0.08 6.30 -15.76
CA PRO A 165 -1.14 6.73 -16.45
C PRO A 165 -2.35 6.84 -15.50
N GLU A 166 -2.30 6.20 -14.33
CA GLU A 166 -3.39 6.09 -13.36
C GLU A 166 -3.48 7.29 -12.40
N THR A 167 -3.10 8.48 -12.87
CA THR A 167 -3.17 9.73 -12.06
C THR A 167 -4.58 10.08 -11.61
N ASP A 168 -5.61 9.63 -12.31
CA ASP A 168 -7.03 9.84 -11.99
C ASP A 168 -7.45 9.20 -10.66
N LYS A 169 -6.72 8.16 -10.22
CA LYS A 169 -6.94 7.49 -8.93
C LYS A 169 -6.31 8.23 -7.75
N LEU A 170 -5.46 9.22 -8.00
CA LEU A 170 -4.74 9.97 -6.97
C LEU A 170 -5.29 11.40 -6.89
N ARG A 171 -5.51 11.89 -5.66
CA ARG A 171 -5.93 13.29 -5.44
C ARG A 171 -4.95 14.01 -4.54
N ARG A 172 -4.68 15.28 -4.84
CA ARG A 172 -3.86 16.13 -3.96
C ARG A 172 -4.39 16.12 -2.53
N GLY A 173 -3.48 15.92 -1.56
CA GLY A 173 -3.79 15.79 -0.13
C GLY A 173 -4.19 14.39 0.31
N MET A 174 -4.36 13.43 -0.61
CA MET A 174 -4.67 12.05 -0.27
C MET A 174 -3.49 11.40 0.46
N SER A 175 -3.78 10.68 1.54
CA SER A 175 -2.82 9.81 2.21
C SER A 175 -2.80 8.46 1.49
N VAL A 176 -1.60 7.98 1.18
CA VAL A 176 -1.36 6.70 0.50
C VAL A 176 -0.21 5.97 1.20
N THR A 177 -0.05 4.69 0.92
CA THR A 177 1.12 3.93 1.37
C THR A 177 2.03 3.67 0.17
N VAL A 178 3.30 4.03 0.28
CA VAL A 178 4.34 3.72 -0.70
C VAL A 178 5.11 2.52 -0.20
N SER A 179 5.15 1.44 -0.97
CA SER A 179 5.98 0.28 -0.70
C SER A 179 7.24 0.37 -1.54
N LEU A 180 8.34 0.65 -0.85
CA LEU A 180 9.72 0.33 -1.25
C LEU A 180 10.09 -0.96 -0.47
N PRO A 181 11.34 -1.41 -0.24
CA PRO A 181 11.56 -2.63 0.56
C PRO A 181 10.70 -2.66 1.85
N ASP A 182 10.49 -1.49 2.46
CA ASP A 182 9.50 -1.24 3.50
C ASP A 182 8.30 -0.39 3.04
N GLU A 183 7.19 -0.48 3.77
CA GLU A 183 5.99 0.34 3.57
C GLU A 183 6.06 1.65 4.38
N VAL A 184 5.84 2.78 3.71
CA VAL A 184 5.86 4.11 4.33
C VAL A 184 4.62 4.93 3.97
N SER A 185 4.17 5.76 4.91
CA SER A 185 3.05 6.66 4.66
C SER A 185 3.51 7.86 3.83
N ALA A 186 2.75 8.19 2.78
CA ALA A 186 3.01 9.34 1.93
C ALA A 186 1.75 10.16 1.69
N THR A 187 1.94 11.43 1.35
CA THR A 187 0.86 12.33 0.93
C THR A 187 1.03 12.70 -0.53
N VAL A 188 -0.03 12.61 -1.32
CA VAL A 188 -0.06 13.07 -2.71
C VAL A 188 0.04 14.60 -2.74
N ILE A 189 1.09 15.14 -3.33
CA ILE A 189 1.31 16.57 -3.52
C ILE A 189 0.69 17.05 -4.84
N SER A 190 0.82 16.25 -5.90
CA SER A 190 0.20 16.48 -7.22
C SER A 190 0.04 15.14 -7.95
N ALA A 191 -0.92 15.07 -8.87
CA ALA A 191 -1.17 13.90 -9.72
C ALA A 191 -1.84 14.37 -11.01
N GLU A 192 -1.06 14.75 -12.01
CA GLU A 192 -1.54 15.36 -13.25
C GLU A 192 -0.65 14.95 -14.43
N ASN A 193 -1.22 14.89 -15.64
CA ASN A 193 -0.48 14.64 -16.89
C ASN A 193 0.42 13.39 -16.88
N GLY A 194 -0.04 12.29 -16.25
CA GLY A 194 0.73 11.05 -16.16
C GLY A 194 1.88 11.08 -15.13
N LYS A 195 1.95 12.12 -14.29
CA LYS A 195 2.98 12.31 -13.26
C LYS A 195 2.33 12.52 -11.90
N ALA A 196 2.76 11.74 -10.90
CA ALA A 196 2.34 11.92 -9.52
C ALA A 196 3.54 12.22 -8.62
N VAL A 197 3.42 13.21 -7.75
CA VAL A 197 4.43 13.57 -6.75
C VAL A 197 3.90 13.21 -5.38
N LEU A 198 4.58 12.29 -4.69
CA LEU A 198 4.25 11.85 -3.35
C LEU A 198 5.32 12.34 -2.38
N ARG A 199 4.92 12.77 -1.19
CA ARG A 199 5.84 13.20 -0.14
C ARG A 199 5.80 12.24 1.04
N CYS A 200 6.96 11.72 1.43
CA CYS A 200 7.19 10.95 2.65
C CYS A 200 8.10 11.76 3.61
N ARG A 201 7.85 11.70 4.92
CA ARG A 201 8.61 12.50 5.90
C ARG A 201 9.74 11.71 6.57
N ASP A 202 9.61 10.40 6.69
CA ASP A 202 10.40 9.52 7.55
C ASP A 202 10.39 8.06 7.07
N GLY A 203 11.31 7.24 7.57
CA GLY A 203 11.32 5.78 7.37
C GLY A 203 11.93 5.31 6.05
N LEU A 204 12.86 6.08 5.48
CA LEU A 204 13.46 5.81 4.16
C LEU A 204 14.98 5.98 4.17
N GLU A 205 15.60 5.72 5.32
CA GLU A 205 17.05 5.73 5.49
C GLU A 205 17.75 4.77 4.51
N ASP A 206 17.13 3.62 4.23
CA ASP A 206 17.70 2.60 3.34
C ASP A 206 17.74 3.00 1.86
N VAL A 207 16.96 4.01 1.47
CA VAL A 207 16.94 4.54 0.10
C VAL A 207 17.64 5.90 0.00
N VAL A 208 18.47 6.26 1.00
CA VAL A 208 19.21 7.54 1.07
C VAL A 208 20.01 7.86 -0.19
N ASN A 209 20.54 6.84 -0.88
CA ASN A 209 21.35 7.00 -2.09
C ASN A 209 20.59 6.61 -3.38
N THR A 210 19.35 6.11 -3.27
CA THR A 210 18.58 5.61 -4.41
C THR A 210 18.01 6.78 -5.21
N ARG A 211 18.33 6.90 -6.51
CA ARG A 211 17.80 7.98 -7.39
C ARG A 211 16.57 7.56 -8.17
N ARG A 212 16.48 6.30 -8.60
CA ARG A 212 15.31 5.73 -9.27
C ARG A 212 14.89 4.45 -8.56
N ALA A 213 13.58 4.25 -8.45
CA ALA A 213 13.02 3.04 -7.86
C ALA A 213 11.69 2.69 -8.54
N ALA A 214 11.42 1.40 -8.64
CA ALA A 214 10.06 0.89 -8.83
C ALA A 214 9.41 0.74 -7.45
N PHE A 215 8.18 1.21 -7.32
CA PHE A 215 7.44 1.18 -6.05
C PHE A 215 5.95 0.98 -6.30
N ARG A 216 5.25 0.54 -5.24
CA ARG A 216 3.80 0.36 -5.27
C ARG A 216 3.14 1.45 -4.42
N ILE A 217 2.12 2.09 -4.98
CA ILE A 217 1.31 3.10 -4.30
C ILE A 217 -0.03 2.46 -3.95
N THR A 218 -0.27 2.15 -2.68
CA THR A 218 -1.56 1.64 -2.19
C THR A 218 -2.46 2.83 -1.89
N VAL A 219 -3.54 2.95 -2.66
CA VAL A 219 -4.50 4.08 -2.64
C VAL A 219 -5.63 3.82 -1.65
N SER A 220 -6.07 2.57 -1.54
CA SER A 220 -7.09 2.17 -0.60
C SER A 220 -6.97 0.69 -0.31
N GLU A 221 -7.29 0.32 0.91
CA GLU A 221 -7.40 -1.04 1.39
C GLU A 221 -8.82 -1.21 1.88
N ALA A 222 -9.56 -2.13 1.26
CA ALA A 222 -10.90 -2.46 1.66
C ALA A 222 -10.89 -3.89 2.17
N GLN A 223 -11.35 -4.08 3.40
CA GLN A 223 -11.60 -5.39 3.97
C GLN A 223 -13.11 -5.61 4.05
N GLY A 224 -13.56 -6.77 3.59
CA GLY A 224 -14.98 -7.08 3.56
C GLY A 224 -15.24 -8.54 3.26
N ILE A 225 -16.50 -8.84 2.95
CA ILE A 225 -16.93 -10.17 2.54
C ILE A 225 -16.96 -10.21 1.01
N LYS A 226 -16.24 -11.16 0.42
CA LYS A 226 -16.24 -11.40 -1.02
C LYS A 226 -17.47 -12.21 -1.39
N ILE A 227 -18.23 -11.68 -2.33
CA ILE A 227 -19.44 -12.34 -2.85
C ILE A 227 -19.37 -12.39 -4.38
N PRO A 228 -19.83 -13.47 -5.03
CA PRO A 228 -19.93 -13.52 -6.49
C PRO A 228 -20.84 -12.42 -7.02
N ASP A 229 -20.48 -11.81 -8.14
CA ASP A 229 -21.31 -10.79 -8.80
C ASP A 229 -22.68 -11.34 -9.24
N LYS A 230 -22.74 -12.61 -9.64
CA LYS A 230 -23.96 -13.34 -9.99
C LYS A 230 -24.98 -13.46 -8.86
N ALA A 231 -24.54 -13.36 -7.60
CA ALA A 231 -25.44 -13.40 -6.43
C ALA A 231 -25.96 -12.01 -6.04
N LEU A 232 -25.45 -10.94 -6.68
CA LEU A 232 -25.78 -9.57 -6.34
C LEU A 232 -27.02 -9.10 -7.13
N HIS A 233 -28.07 -8.77 -6.40
CA HIS A 233 -29.26 -8.15 -6.95
C HIS A 233 -29.27 -6.65 -6.64
N ARG A 234 -30.01 -5.89 -7.43
CA ARG A 234 -30.22 -4.45 -7.23
C ARG A 234 -31.70 -4.12 -7.42
N ASP A 235 -32.24 -3.31 -6.53
CA ASP A 235 -33.57 -2.71 -6.66
C ASP A 235 -33.58 -1.25 -6.20
N GLY A 236 -34.77 -0.68 -6.00
CA GLY A 236 -34.96 0.72 -5.60
C GLY A 236 -34.38 1.07 -4.23
N ASP A 237 -34.18 0.08 -3.35
CA ASP A 237 -33.64 0.26 -2.00
C ASP A 237 -32.12 0.02 -1.92
N GLY A 238 -31.50 -0.45 -3.01
CA GLY A 238 -30.06 -0.65 -3.13
C GLY A 238 -29.67 -2.07 -3.56
N ALA A 239 -28.45 -2.47 -3.22
CA ALA A 239 -27.94 -3.80 -3.54
C ALA A 239 -28.20 -4.80 -2.41
N PHE A 240 -28.49 -6.06 -2.75
CA PHE A 240 -28.78 -7.13 -1.81
C PHE A 240 -28.40 -8.52 -2.35
N VAL A 241 -28.29 -9.50 -1.45
CA VAL A 241 -28.07 -10.92 -1.78
C VAL A 241 -29.05 -11.80 -1.00
N TYR A 242 -29.28 -13.03 -1.47
CA TYR A 242 -29.98 -14.04 -0.67
C TYR A 242 -28.99 -14.95 0.05
N VAL A 243 -29.19 -15.11 1.35
CA VAL A 243 -28.40 -16.00 2.20
C VAL A 243 -29.27 -17.16 2.65
N LEU A 244 -28.79 -18.39 2.49
CA LEU A 244 -29.47 -19.59 2.95
C LEU A 244 -29.22 -19.80 4.45
N ARG A 245 -30.26 -19.68 5.28
CA ARG A 245 -30.23 -19.95 6.72
C ARG A 245 -31.30 -20.97 7.09
N ALA A 246 -30.88 -22.09 7.69
CA ALA A 246 -31.77 -23.18 8.09
C ALA A 246 -32.73 -23.66 6.96
N GLY A 247 -32.27 -23.62 5.70
CA GLY A 247 -33.07 -24.00 4.53
C GLY A 247 -33.98 -22.90 3.97
N ILE A 248 -33.96 -21.70 4.53
CA ILE A 248 -34.77 -20.56 4.09
C ILE A 248 -33.86 -19.50 3.47
N ALA A 249 -34.27 -18.95 2.32
CA ALA A 249 -33.58 -17.82 1.69
C ALA A 249 -33.96 -16.51 2.38
N GLU A 250 -32.98 -15.83 2.96
CA GLU A 250 -33.15 -14.53 3.61
C GLU A 250 -32.46 -13.44 2.82
N ARG A 251 -33.20 -12.36 2.54
CA ARG A 251 -32.67 -11.18 1.88
C ARG A 251 -31.78 -10.40 2.85
N CYS A 252 -30.52 -10.20 2.48
CA CYS A 252 -29.54 -9.42 3.23
C CYS A 252 -29.05 -8.23 2.40
N LYS A 253 -28.99 -7.04 2.99
CA LYS A 253 -28.48 -5.84 2.35
C LYS A 253 -26.97 -5.96 2.08
N ALA A 254 -26.54 -5.53 0.90
CA ALA A 254 -25.15 -5.54 0.47
C ALA A 254 -24.62 -4.10 0.29
N ASP A 255 -23.85 -3.61 1.28
CA ASP A 255 -23.16 -2.32 1.17
C ASP A 255 -21.82 -2.53 0.43
N ILE A 256 -21.78 -2.21 -0.86
CA ILE A 256 -20.63 -2.48 -1.74
C ILE A 256 -19.44 -1.56 -1.38
N LEU A 257 -18.29 -2.17 -1.11
CA LEU A 257 -17.00 -1.49 -0.90
C LEU A 257 -16.17 -1.44 -2.19
N HIS A 258 -16.17 -2.52 -2.97
CA HIS A 258 -15.40 -2.64 -4.20
C HIS A 258 -16.08 -3.60 -5.20
N THR A 259 -15.89 -3.36 -6.50
CA THR A 259 -16.34 -4.24 -7.57
C THR A 259 -15.12 -4.69 -8.36
N GLY A 260 -14.86 -5.99 -8.34
CA GLY A 260 -13.80 -6.63 -9.12
C GLY A 260 -14.38 -7.44 -10.29
N ASP A 261 -13.53 -8.19 -10.97
CA ASP A 261 -13.94 -9.07 -12.06
C ASP A 261 -14.59 -10.35 -11.52
N GLY A 262 -15.90 -10.54 -11.73
CA GLY A 262 -16.67 -11.69 -11.25
C GLY A 262 -17.01 -11.70 -9.75
N TYR A 263 -16.72 -10.62 -9.02
CA TYR A 263 -17.04 -10.52 -7.59
C TYR A 263 -17.26 -9.08 -7.13
N VAL A 264 -17.94 -8.93 -6.00
CA VAL A 264 -17.97 -7.67 -5.24
C VAL A 264 -17.54 -7.90 -3.80
N LEU A 265 -16.88 -6.90 -3.22
CA LEU A 265 -16.53 -6.86 -1.81
C LEU A 265 -17.58 -6.02 -1.09
N VAL A 266 -18.23 -6.59 -0.08
CA VAL A 266 -19.25 -5.90 0.71
C VAL A 266 -18.79 -5.68 2.14
N ARG A 267 -19.29 -4.61 2.76
CA ARG A 267 -19.03 -4.33 4.18
C ARG A 267 -19.62 -5.45 5.02
N GLU A 268 -18.86 -5.91 6.01
CA GLU A 268 -19.37 -6.86 6.99
C GLU A 268 -20.51 -6.23 7.80
N GLY A 269 -21.63 -6.94 7.91
CA GLY A 269 -22.85 -6.45 8.53
C GLY A 269 -23.88 -7.56 8.64
N GLU A 270 -24.93 -7.49 7.81
CA GLU A 270 -25.91 -8.58 7.65
C GLU A 270 -25.28 -9.81 6.99
N ILE A 271 -24.29 -9.58 6.11
CA ILE A 271 -23.49 -10.62 5.46
C ILE A 271 -22.21 -10.78 6.28
N ARG A 272 -21.90 -12.03 6.64
CA ARG A 272 -20.71 -12.40 7.42
C ARG A 272 -19.99 -13.58 6.80
N GLU A 273 -18.74 -13.74 7.19
CA GLU A 273 -17.91 -14.86 6.82
C GLU A 273 -18.58 -16.21 7.17
N GLY A 274 -18.49 -17.17 6.25
CA GLY A 274 -19.04 -18.51 6.40
C GLY A 274 -20.52 -18.67 6.04
N MET A 275 -21.25 -17.59 5.79
CA MET A 275 -22.64 -17.65 5.33
C MET A 275 -22.75 -18.27 3.93
N GLN A 276 -23.85 -18.98 3.67
CA GLN A 276 -24.12 -19.60 2.37
C GLN A 276 -24.92 -18.62 1.50
N ILE A 277 -24.27 -18.03 0.50
CA ILE A 277 -24.89 -17.07 -0.42
C ILE A 277 -25.44 -17.84 -1.60
N ILE A 278 -26.72 -17.62 -1.91
CA ILE A 278 -27.39 -18.22 -3.06
C ILE A 278 -26.90 -17.54 -4.33
N ILE A 279 -26.55 -18.34 -5.33
CA ILE A 279 -26.18 -17.89 -6.67
C ILE A 279 -27.34 -18.19 -7.59
N ASP A 280 -27.73 -17.20 -8.40
CA ASP A 280 -28.63 -17.44 -9.52
C ASP A 280 -27.87 -18.20 -10.61
N SER A 281 -28.16 -19.50 -10.74
CA SER A 281 -27.79 -20.28 -11.91
C SER A 281 -28.72 -19.85 -13.05
N TYR A 282 -28.18 -19.19 -14.08
CA TYR A 282 -28.91 -18.93 -15.34
C TYR A 282 -29.33 -20.23 -16.04
#